data_AF-A0A228QJ83-F1
#
_entry.id   AF-A0A228QJ83-F1
#
_cell.length_a   1.000
_cell.length_b   1.000
_cell.length_c   1.000
_cell.angle_alpha   90.00
_cell.angle_beta   90.00
_cell.angle_gamma   90.00
#
_symmetry.space_group_name_H-M   'P 1'
#
loop_
_entity.id
_entity.type
_entity.pdbx_description
1 polymer ?
#
loop_
_entity_poly.entity_id
_entity_poly.type
_entity_poly.pdbx_seq_one_letter_code
_entity_poly.pdbx_strand_id
1 'polypeptide(L)'
;MPCTPFRFPGGMSGIICTRGRRRVHRCSVEGCNAPSGYQCDFQTKPGKTCDRHMCAVHAHQVGGDTHFCPTHLAESSGKKQDDLFA
;
A
#
# COMPACT_ATOMS: atom_id res chain seq x y z
N MET A 1 -7.53 11.38 9.50
CA MET A 1 -7.19 11.62 10.92
C MET A 1 -8.02 12.81 11.37
N PRO A 2 -9.06 12.64 12.19
CA PRO A 2 -9.80 13.77 12.74
C PRO A 2 -8.99 14.44 13.87
N CYS A 3 -8.83 15.76 13.77
CA CYS A 3 -8.22 16.59 14.79
C CYS A 3 -9.29 17.52 15.36
N THR A 4 -9.54 17.42 16.67
CA THR A 4 -10.58 18.17 17.35
C THR A 4 -9.92 19.22 18.26
N PRO A 5 -10.17 20.53 18.05
CA PRO A 5 -9.66 21.57 18.94
C PRO A 5 -10.41 21.53 20.27
N PHE A 6 -9.71 21.80 21.37
CA PHE A 6 -10.31 21.97 22.70
C PHE A 6 -9.76 23.22 23.39
N ARG A 7 -10.59 23.83 24.23
CA ARG A 7 -10.22 24.99 25.06
C ARG A 7 -10.61 24.67 26.50
N PHE A 8 -9.64 24.75 27.41
CA PHE A 8 -9.89 24.63 28.85
C PHE A 8 -10.20 26.00 29.46
N PRO A 9 -11.10 26.06 30.46
CA PRO A 9 -11.24 27.24 31.31
C PRO A 9 -9.92 27.47 32.05
N GLY A 10 -9.28 28.62 31.81
CA GLY A 10 -7.91 28.91 32.24
C GLY A 10 -6.94 29.31 31.12
N GLY A 11 -7.40 29.37 29.86
CA GLY A 11 -6.64 29.92 28.73
C GLY A 11 -5.79 28.90 27.96
N MET A 12 -5.70 27.66 28.45
CA MET A 12 -5.03 26.59 27.72
C MET A 12 -5.91 26.11 26.55
N SER A 13 -5.33 26.06 25.35
CA SER A 13 -5.97 25.49 24.17
C SER A 13 -5.05 24.48 23.51
N GLY A 14 -5.63 23.47 22.88
CA GLY A 14 -4.88 22.41 22.22
C GLY A 14 -5.71 21.73 21.14
N ILE A 15 -5.07 20.81 20.42
CA ILE A 15 -5.69 20.01 19.37
C ILE A 15 -5.46 18.55 19.70
N ILE A 16 -6.54 17.76 19.80
CA ILE A 16 -6.45 16.31 19.94
C ILE A 16 -6.64 15.70 18.57
N CYS A 17 -5.55 15.19 17.99
CA CYS A 17 -5.62 14.36 16.80
C CYS A 17 -5.81 12.90 17.22
N THR A 18 -6.95 12.31 16.88
CA THR A 18 -7.17 10.87 17.10
C THR A 18 -6.71 10.11 15.86
N ARG A 19 -5.86 9.10 16.08
CA ARG A 19 -5.54 8.12 15.04
C ARG A 19 -6.70 7.10 15.03
N GLY A 20 -7.67 7.28 14.14
CA GLY A 20 -8.75 6.31 13.94
C GLY A 20 -8.20 4.90 13.68
N ARG A 21 -9.00 3.85 13.95
CA ARG A 21 -8.58 2.45 13.72
C ARG A 21 -8.01 2.33 12.30
N ARG A 22 -6.76 1.89 12.18
CA ARG A 22 -6.15 1.57 10.89
C ARG A 22 -7.08 0.58 10.20
N ARG A 23 -7.72 0.97 9.11
CA ARG A 23 -8.43 0.01 8.27
C ARG A 23 -7.36 -0.95 7.77
N VAL A 24 -7.40 -2.18 8.27
CA VAL A 24 -6.50 -3.23 7.79
C VAL A 24 -6.95 -3.50 6.37
N HIS A 25 -6.14 -3.08 5.40
CA HIS A 25 -6.38 -3.43 4.01
C HIS A 25 -6.33 -4.96 3.91
N ARG A 26 -7.27 -5.53 3.15
CA ARG A 26 -7.30 -6.97 2.89
C ARG A 26 -6.58 -7.27 1.60
N CYS A 27 -6.13 -8.50 1.46
CA CYS A 27 -5.65 -9.00 0.19
C CYS A 27 -6.73 -8.79 -0.89
N SER A 28 -6.34 -8.20 -2.02
CA SER A 28 -7.23 -7.94 -3.16
C SER A 28 -7.39 -9.14 -4.11
N VAL A 29 -6.85 -10.31 -3.74
CA VAL A 29 -7.00 -11.55 -4.50
C VAL A 29 -8.35 -12.18 -4.16
N GLU A 30 -9.09 -12.57 -5.20
CA GLU A 30 -10.39 -13.23 -5.07
C GLU A 30 -10.26 -14.50 -4.20
N GLY A 31 -11.15 -14.63 -3.21
CA GLY A 31 -11.12 -15.75 -2.26
C GLY A 31 -10.13 -15.59 -1.10
N CYS A 32 -9.34 -14.51 -1.04
CA CYS A 32 -8.44 -14.24 0.07
C CYS A 32 -8.96 -13.12 0.98
N ASN A 33 -9.11 -13.40 2.28
CA ASN A 33 -9.47 -12.41 3.31
C ASN A 33 -8.33 -12.10 4.29
N ALA A 34 -7.11 -12.54 3.99
CA ALA A 34 -5.95 -12.30 4.85
C ALA A 34 -5.60 -10.80 4.92
N PRO A 35 -5.05 -10.33 6.05
CA PRO A 35 -4.56 -8.95 6.17
C PRO A 35 -3.44 -8.71 5.16
N SER A 36 -3.47 -7.54 4.50
CA SER A 36 -2.40 -7.16 3.58
C SER A 36 -1.18 -6.67 4.34
N GLY A 37 -0.01 -7.21 3.99
CA GLY A 37 1.29 -6.71 4.46
C GLY A 37 2.12 -6.07 3.35
N TYR A 38 1.74 -6.26 2.09
CA TYR A 38 2.53 -5.91 0.91
C TYR A 38 1.67 -5.16 -0.12
N GLN A 39 2.32 -4.41 -0.99
CA GLN A 39 1.71 -3.71 -2.12
C GLN A 39 2.39 -4.14 -3.42
N CYS A 40 1.66 -4.06 -4.53
CA CYS A 40 2.20 -4.35 -5.85
C CYS A 40 2.93 -3.14 -6.44
N ASP A 41 4.23 -3.26 -6.64
CA ASP A 41 5.12 -2.20 -7.14
C ASP A 41 5.23 -2.16 -8.67
N PHE A 42 4.41 -2.95 -9.38
CA PHE A 42 4.45 -2.98 -10.84
C PHE A 42 4.03 -1.62 -11.43
N GLN A 43 4.87 -1.06 -12.31
CA GLN A 43 4.59 0.20 -12.99
C GLN A 43 3.55 -0.03 -14.09
N THR A 44 2.36 0.50 -13.90
CA THR A 44 1.27 0.41 -14.89
C THR A 44 1.35 1.54 -15.92
N LYS A 45 1.82 2.71 -15.50
CA LYS A 45 2.02 3.93 -16.30
C LYS A 45 3.20 4.71 -15.73
N PRO A 46 3.81 5.64 -16.49
CA PRO A 46 4.83 6.54 -15.96
C PRO A 46 4.32 7.26 -14.72
N GLY A 47 5.00 7.06 -13.58
CA GLY A 47 4.64 7.65 -12.29
C GLY A 47 3.46 6.98 -11.54
N LYS A 48 2.95 5.83 -12.01
CA LYS A 48 1.85 5.10 -11.32
C LYS A 48 2.15 3.61 -11.15
N THR A 49 2.24 3.19 -9.90
CA THR A 49 2.29 1.80 -9.48
C THR A 49 0.89 1.19 -9.35
N CYS A 50 0.80 -0.13 -9.37
CA CYS A 50 -0.46 -0.84 -9.20
C CYS A 50 -1.07 -0.61 -7.82
N ASP A 51 -0.24 -0.49 -6.77
CA ASP A 51 -0.60 -0.26 -5.36
C ASP A 51 -1.63 -1.27 -4.81
N ARG A 52 -1.75 -2.45 -5.43
CA ARG A 52 -2.72 -3.46 -5.04
C ARG A 52 -2.25 -4.13 -3.75
N HIS A 53 -3.11 -4.14 -2.73
CA HIS A 53 -2.80 -4.72 -1.43
C HIS A 53 -2.82 -6.26 -1.48
N MET A 54 -1.76 -6.88 -0.97
CA MET A 54 -1.59 -8.34 -0.92
C MET A 54 -1.13 -8.82 0.45
N CYS A 55 -1.52 -10.05 0.79
CA CYS A 55 -0.92 -10.79 1.90
C CYS A 55 0.42 -11.41 1.46
N ALA A 56 1.22 -11.88 2.42
CA ALA A 56 2.52 -12.51 2.16
C ALA A 56 2.45 -13.67 1.14
N VAL A 57 1.36 -14.42 1.12
CA VAL A 57 1.17 -15.58 0.23
C VAL A 57 0.99 -15.15 -1.23
N HIS A 58 0.30 -14.03 -1.47
CA HIS A 58 0.04 -13.53 -2.81
C HIS A 58 1.05 -12.46 -3.25
N ALA A 59 2.03 -12.14 -2.40
CA ALA A 59 3.10 -11.21 -2.68
C ALA A 59 4.29 -11.95 -3.24
N HIS A 60 4.56 -11.76 -4.54
CA HIS A 60 5.71 -12.37 -5.19
C HIS A 60 6.86 -11.39 -5.20
N GLN A 61 7.89 -11.69 -4.39
CA GLN A 61 9.11 -10.91 -4.36
C GLN A 61 9.89 -11.12 -5.65
N VAL A 62 10.07 -10.06 -6.43
CA VAL A 62 10.83 -10.06 -7.70
C VAL A 62 12.17 -9.33 -7.59
N GLY A 63 12.35 -8.53 -6.54
CA GLY A 63 13.58 -7.79 -6.25
C GLY A 63 13.76 -7.58 -4.74
N GLY A 64 14.82 -6.88 -4.34
CA GLY A 64 15.19 -6.72 -2.92
C GLY A 64 14.08 -6.13 -2.03
N ASP A 65 13.20 -5.30 -2.61
CA ASP A 65 12.01 -4.75 -1.94
C ASP A 65 10.88 -4.48 -2.94
N THR A 66 10.71 -5.38 -3.91
CA THR A 66 9.74 -5.19 -4.99
C THR A 66 8.84 -6.41 -5.03
N HIS A 67 7.54 -6.19 -4.84
CA HIS A 67 6.55 -7.24 -4.79
C HIS A 67 5.55 -7.06 -5.92
N PHE A 68 5.27 -8.12 -6.67
CA PHE A 68 4.26 -8.12 -7.72
C PHE A 68 3.05 -8.97 -7.33
N CYS A 69 1.88 -8.52 -7.76
CA CYS A 69 0.65 -9.31 -7.67
C CYS A 69 0.67 -10.45 -8.70
N PRO A 70 -0.13 -11.52 -8.50
CA PRO A 70 -0.13 -12.67 -9.40
C PRO A 70 -0.41 -12.27 -10.86
N THR A 71 -1.25 -11.25 -11.09
CA THR A 71 -1.57 -10.74 -12.43
C THR A 71 -0.36 -10.06 -13.08
N HIS A 72 0.38 -9.22 -12.35
CA HIS A 72 1.54 -8.52 -12.90
C HIS A 72 2.82 -9.36 -12.86
N LEU A 73 2.89 -10.42 -12.05
CA LEU A 73 3.95 -11.41 -12.15
C LEU A 73 3.90 -12.10 -13.52
N ALA A 74 2.70 -12.52 -13.95
CA ALA A 74 2.49 -13.10 -15.28
C ALA A 74 2.85 -12.11 -16.40
N GLU A 75 2.51 -10.82 -16.24
CA GLU A 75 2.88 -9.78 -17.21
C GLU A 75 4.39 -9.49 -17.23
N SER A 76 5.04 -9.43 -16.07
CA SER A 76 6.47 -9.13 -15.93
C SER A 76 7.36 -10.22 -16.53
N SER A 77 6.90 -11.47 -16.52
CA SER A 77 7.64 -12.59 -17.13
C SER A 77 7.79 -12.43 -18.65
N GLY A 78 6.97 -11.58 -19.29
CA GLY A 78 7.04 -11.28 -20.72
C GLY A 78 7.79 -10.00 -21.09
N LYS A 79 8.07 -9.11 -20.13
CA LYS A 79 8.73 -7.82 -20.37
C LYS A 79 10.03 -7.76 -19.57
N LYS A 80 11.17 -7.94 -20.26
CA LYS A 80 12.45 -7.43 -19.77
C LYS A 80 12.24 -5.94 -19.44
N GLN A 81 12.54 -5.57 -18.20
CA GLN A 81 12.55 -4.20 -17.76
C GLN A 81 13.77 -3.53 -18.39
N ASP A 82 13.63 -3.12 -19.65
CA ASP A 82 14.54 -2.16 -20.24
C ASP A 82 14.25 -0.77 -19.62
N ASP A 83 15.33 -0.03 -19.40
CA ASP A 83 15.39 1.40 -19.07
C ASP A 83 15.27 1.79 -17.58
N LEU A 84 16.28 1.35 -16.81
CA LEU A 84 16.76 2.03 -15.61
C LEU A 84 17.90 2.98 -15.99
N PHE A 85 17.68 4.29 -15.77
CA PHE A 85 18.61 5.43 -15.81
C PHE A 85 19.00 6.01 -17.19
N ALA A 86 18.31 7.09 -17.57
CA ALA A 86 18.87 8.19 -18.38
C ALA A 86 18.69 9.51 -17.61
#